data_AF-A0A0M9YT43-F1
#
_entry.id   AF-A0A0M9YT43-F1
#
_cell.length_a   1.000
_cell.length_b   1.000
_cell.length_c   1.000
_cell.angle_alpha   90.00
_cell.angle_beta   90.00
_cell.angle_gamma   90.00
#
_symmetry.space_group_name_H-M   'P 1'
#
loop_
_entity.id
_entity.type
_entity.pdbx_description
1 polymer ?
#
loop_
_entity_poly.entity_id
_entity_poly.type
_entity_poly.pdbx_seq_one_letter_code
_entity_poly.pdbx_strand_id
1 'polypeptide(L)'
;MSSASRLDEFQSLPAAIITDGLLAVPLFAVQRLTVTERYTLPPIGTPSFRAAVGNANETASLTALLIGPQRHAWKQGLELMANFAKRGGALGRFTGGKFAGLVLATRMSVRMNMHVTELSFTASSQRLDTTEVTIGLQHVAPPGPVDLLVGAGALAASTATEFL
;
A
#
# COMPACT_ATOMS: atom_id res chain seq x y z
N MET A 1 -3.57 -17.06 -35.30
CA MET A 1 -3.15 -16.09 -34.26
C MET A 1 -4.21 -16.13 -33.18
N SER A 2 -3.95 -16.84 -32.08
CA SER A 2 -4.91 -17.02 -31.00
C SER A 2 -5.04 -15.71 -30.24
N SER A 3 -6.24 -15.14 -30.20
CA SER A 3 -6.57 -14.02 -29.32
C SER A 3 -6.35 -14.49 -27.88
N ALA A 4 -5.23 -14.09 -27.25
CA ALA A 4 -5.05 -14.25 -25.83
C ALA A 4 -6.27 -13.61 -25.15
N SER A 5 -7.06 -14.45 -24.47
CA SER A 5 -8.25 -13.99 -23.78
C SER A 5 -7.78 -13.03 -22.69
N ARG A 6 -8.41 -11.87 -22.54
CA ARG A 6 -8.06 -10.89 -21.49
C ARG A 6 -8.04 -11.54 -20.09
N LEU A 7 -8.74 -12.65 -19.90
CA LEU A 7 -8.73 -13.43 -18.66
C LEU A 7 -7.36 -14.03 -18.33
N ASP A 8 -6.60 -14.48 -19.34
CA ASP A 8 -5.25 -15.01 -19.14
C ASP A 8 -4.27 -13.89 -18.75
N GLU A 9 -4.48 -12.70 -19.31
CA GLU A 9 -3.73 -11.49 -18.95
C GLU A 9 -4.00 -11.09 -17.49
N PHE A 10 -5.27 -11.14 -17.03
CA PHE A 10 -5.63 -10.89 -15.62
C PHE A 10 -5.05 -11.90 -14.64
N GLN A 11 -4.73 -13.13 -15.06
CA GLN A 11 -4.03 -14.10 -14.22
C GLN A 11 -2.54 -13.80 -14.06
N SER A 12 -1.95 -13.09 -15.02
CA SER A 12 -0.53 -12.70 -14.99
C SER A 12 -0.27 -11.41 -14.21
N LEU A 13 -1.32 -10.61 -13.95
CA LEU A 13 -1.19 -9.35 -13.21
C LEU A 13 -1.03 -9.58 -11.71
N PRO A 14 -0.11 -8.87 -11.03
CA PRO A 14 0.03 -8.97 -9.59
C PRO A 14 -1.26 -8.57 -8.87
N ALA A 15 -1.54 -9.20 -7.74
CA ALA A 15 -2.70 -8.90 -6.91
C ALA A 15 -2.47 -7.62 -6.08
N ALA A 16 -1.23 -7.39 -5.66
CA ALA A 16 -0.80 -6.16 -5.01
C ALA A 16 0.62 -5.79 -5.45
N ILE A 17 0.93 -4.50 -5.46
CA ILE A 17 2.27 -3.97 -5.69
C ILE A 17 2.58 -3.02 -4.55
N ILE A 18 3.74 -3.22 -3.92
CA ILE A 18 4.29 -2.30 -2.93
C ILE A 18 5.45 -1.58 -3.59
N THR A 19 5.43 -0.25 -3.55
CA THR A 19 6.50 0.56 -4.15
C THR A 19 6.85 1.76 -3.30
N ASP A 20 8.14 2.12 -3.29
CA ASP A 20 8.63 3.38 -2.73
C ASP A 20 8.98 4.42 -3.81
N GLY A 21 8.56 4.15 -5.06
CA GLY A 21 8.84 4.92 -6.27
C GLY A 21 10.15 4.57 -6.98
N LEU A 22 11.14 4.01 -6.27
CA LEU A 22 12.40 3.55 -6.87
C LEU A 22 12.37 2.04 -7.12
N LEU A 23 11.83 1.29 -6.15
CA LEU A 23 11.65 -0.15 -6.20
C LEU A 23 10.16 -0.47 -6.18
N ALA A 24 9.79 -1.51 -6.92
CA ALA A 24 8.44 -2.05 -6.91
C ALA A 24 8.52 -3.56 -6.69
N VAL A 25 7.84 -4.05 -5.66
CA VAL A 25 7.72 -5.49 -5.39
C VAL A 25 6.30 -5.93 -5.74
N PRO A 26 6.14 -6.69 -6.84
CA PRO A 26 4.86 -7.28 -7.20
C PRO A 26 4.58 -8.53 -6.35
N LEU A 27 3.36 -8.62 -5.83
CA LEU A 27 2.86 -9.75 -5.05
C LEU A 27 1.75 -10.43 -5.85
N PHE A 28 2.06 -11.61 -6.38
CA PHE A 28 1.15 -12.38 -7.24
C PHE A 28 0.18 -13.24 -6.43
N ALA A 29 0.68 -13.92 -5.41
CA ALA A 29 -0.10 -14.86 -4.60
C ALA A 29 -0.49 -14.24 -3.25
N VAL A 30 -1.39 -13.26 -3.28
CA VAL A 30 -1.96 -12.67 -2.06
C VAL A 30 -3.08 -13.57 -1.53
N GLN A 31 -2.94 -14.05 -0.30
CA GLN A 31 -3.92 -14.92 0.35
C GLN A 31 -5.01 -14.09 1.06
N ARG A 32 -4.60 -12.99 1.70
CA ARG A 32 -5.49 -12.10 2.44
C ARG A 32 -4.98 -10.68 2.34
N LEU A 33 -5.88 -9.75 2.02
CA LEU A 33 -5.67 -8.32 2.10
C LEU A 33 -6.83 -7.73 2.90
N THR A 34 -6.51 -7.04 3.98
CA THR A 34 -7.47 -6.32 4.81
C THR A 34 -7.08 -4.85 4.83
N VAL A 35 -7.99 -3.97 4.44
CA VAL A 35 -7.85 -2.52 4.60
C VAL A 35 -8.89 -2.08 5.63
N THR A 36 -8.45 -1.35 6.65
CA THR A 36 -9.30 -0.83 7.72
C THR A 36 -9.17 0.68 7.77
N GLU A 37 -10.28 1.37 7.59
CA GLU A 37 -10.37 2.82 7.73
C GLU A 37 -11.26 3.14 8.93
N ARG A 38 -10.75 3.96 9.85
CA ARG A 38 -11.53 4.40 11.02
C ARG A 38 -11.78 5.89 10.93
N TYR A 39 -13.04 6.26 10.77
CA TYR A 39 -13.48 7.65 10.72
C TYR A 39 -13.90 8.11 12.11
N THR A 40 -13.24 9.16 12.61
CA THR A 40 -13.65 9.82 13.86
C THR A 40 -14.66 10.89 13.53
N LEU A 41 -15.92 10.68 13.92
CA LEU A 41 -16.98 11.65 13.72
C LEU A 41 -17.02 12.64 14.90
N PRO A 42 -17.11 13.96 14.64
CA PRO A 42 -17.36 14.93 15.70
C PRO A 42 -18.77 14.76 16.29
N PRO A 43 -19.01 15.20 17.54
CA PRO A 43 -20.33 15.14 18.17
C PRO A 43 -21.41 15.85 17.34
N ILE A 44 -22.60 15.24 17.23
CA ILE A 44 -23.74 15.81 16.50
C ILE A 44 -24.31 16.98 17.32
N GLY A 45 -24.25 18.21 16.80
CA GLY A 45 -24.92 19.37 17.41
C GLY A 45 -24.13 20.69 17.44
N THR A 46 -22.87 20.73 17.03
CA THR A 46 -22.09 21.97 16.94
C THR A 46 -22.26 22.64 15.56
N PRO A 47 -22.72 23.91 15.49
CA PRO A 47 -23.02 24.56 14.21
C PRO A 47 -21.79 24.98 13.40
N SER A 48 -20.57 24.95 13.95
CA SER A 48 -19.41 25.64 13.36
C SER A 48 -18.29 24.76 12.79
N PHE A 49 -18.33 23.42 12.87
CA PHE A 49 -17.17 22.63 12.42
C PHE A 49 -17.54 21.24 11.87
N ARG A 50 -18.42 21.19 10.86
CA ARG A 50 -18.70 19.95 10.11
C ARG A 50 -17.61 19.59 9.09
N ALA A 51 -16.61 20.45 8.89
CA ALA A 51 -15.65 20.39 7.79
C ALA A 51 -14.25 19.84 8.15
N ALA A 52 -13.94 19.63 9.44
CA ALA A 52 -12.72 18.94 9.83
C ALA A 52 -13.07 17.51 10.24
N VAL A 53 -13.43 16.69 9.26
CA VAL A 53 -13.36 15.24 9.41
C VAL A 53 -11.90 14.94 9.74
N GLY A 54 -11.62 14.52 10.97
CA GLY A 54 -10.26 14.18 11.37
C GLY A 54 -9.69 13.12 10.43
N ASN A 55 -8.38 13.16 10.18
CA ASN A 55 -7.69 12.17 9.34
C ASN A 55 -8.16 10.76 9.72
N ALA A 56 -8.72 10.04 8.74
CA ALA A 56 -9.09 8.66 8.94
C ALA A 56 -7.83 7.88 9.34
N ASN A 57 -7.92 7.09 10.41
CA ASN A 57 -6.82 6.20 10.75
C ASN A 57 -6.91 4.97 9.86
N GLU A 58 -6.03 4.91 8.86
CA GLU A 58 -6.01 3.84 7.87
C GLU A 58 -4.89 2.85 8.18
N THR A 59 -5.24 1.57 8.22
CA THR A 59 -4.29 0.47 8.33
C THR A 59 -4.57 -0.56 7.25
N ALA A 60 -3.52 -1.20 6.74
CA ALA A 60 -3.64 -2.31 5.82
C ALA A 60 -2.80 -3.48 6.31
N SER A 61 -3.34 -4.69 6.24
CA SER A 61 -2.59 -5.91 6.49
C SER A 61 -2.72 -6.86 5.30
N LEU A 62 -1.61 -7.47 4.94
CA LEU A 62 -1.49 -8.33 3.78
C LEU A 62 -0.74 -9.59 4.16
N THR A 63 -1.25 -10.74 3.75
CA THR A 63 -0.54 -12.02 3.76
C THR A 63 -0.43 -12.54 2.35
N ALA A 64 0.80 -12.82 1.91
CA ALA A 64 1.10 -13.29 0.56
C ALA A 64 2.14 -14.42 0.58
N LEU A 65 2.24 -15.14 -0.54
CA LEU A 65 3.29 -16.12 -0.79
C LEU A 65 4.25 -15.57 -1.84
N LEU A 66 5.53 -15.57 -1.51
CA LEU A 66 6.61 -15.38 -2.46
C LEU A 66 6.96 -16.76 -3.03
N ILE A 67 6.70 -16.96 -4.32
CA ILE A 67 6.82 -18.25 -4.99
C ILE A 67 7.99 -18.20 -5.99
N GLY A 68 8.73 -19.29 -6.08
CA GLY A 68 9.74 -19.50 -7.12
C GLY A 68 11.12 -18.94 -6.76
N PRO A 69 12.04 -18.87 -7.74
CA PRO A 69 13.45 -18.53 -7.50
C PRO A 69 13.64 -17.05 -7.13
N GLN A 70 12.77 -16.16 -7.62
CA GLN A 70 12.85 -14.72 -7.34
C GLN A 70 12.40 -14.35 -5.92
N ARG A 71 11.89 -15.31 -5.13
CA ARG A 71 11.40 -15.07 -3.76
C ARG A 71 12.43 -14.36 -2.86
N HIS A 72 13.71 -14.66 -3.04
CA HIS A 72 14.79 -14.06 -2.25
C HIS A 72 15.04 -12.61 -2.63
N ALA A 73 14.96 -12.29 -3.93
CA ALA A 73 15.07 -10.92 -4.42
C ALA A 73 13.87 -10.07 -3.95
N TRP A 74 12.65 -10.62 -4.02
CA TRP A 74 11.45 -9.94 -3.53
C TRP A 74 11.45 -9.75 -2.02
N LYS A 75 11.90 -10.76 -1.27
CA LYS A 75 12.13 -10.64 0.18
C LYS A 75 13.10 -9.48 0.48
N GLN A 76 14.27 -9.46 -0.14
CA GLN A 76 15.26 -8.42 0.07
C GLN A 76 14.73 -7.03 -0.31
N GLY A 77 13.95 -6.94 -1.40
CA GLY A 77 13.27 -5.71 -1.80
C GLY A 77 12.29 -5.23 -0.74
N LEU A 78 11.49 -6.12 -0.14
CA LEU A 78 10.55 -5.79 0.93
C LEU A 78 11.28 -5.33 2.21
N GLU A 79 12.36 -5.99 2.59
CA GLU A 79 13.19 -5.58 3.74
C GLU A 79 13.81 -4.20 3.52
N LEU A 80 14.31 -3.95 2.31
CA LEU A 80 14.90 -2.67 1.94
C LEU A 80 13.84 -1.55 1.95
N MET A 81 12.66 -1.79 1.38
CA MET A 81 11.55 -0.84 1.41
C MET A 81 11.07 -0.57 2.85
N ALA A 82 10.98 -1.60 3.70
CA ALA A 82 10.63 -1.41 5.10
C ALA A 82 11.65 -0.54 5.86
N ASN A 83 12.94 -0.67 5.53
CA ASN A 83 14.00 0.18 6.08
C ASN A 83 13.95 1.62 5.53
N PHE A 84 13.64 1.80 4.24
CA PHE A 84 13.53 3.12 3.63
C PHE A 84 12.26 3.87 4.01
N ALA A 85 11.15 3.17 4.22
CA ALA A 85 9.90 3.76 4.69
C ALA A 85 10.13 4.60 5.96
N LYS A 86 10.97 4.12 6.89
CA LYS A 86 11.35 4.82 8.14
C LYS A 86 12.07 6.14 7.93
N ARG A 87 12.67 6.34 6.76
CA ARG A 87 13.47 7.53 6.41
C ARG A 87 12.73 8.46 5.44
N GLY A 88 11.43 8.26 5.24
CA GLY A 88 10.60 9.03 4.30
C GLY A 88 10.57 8.47 2.87
N GLY A 89 11.25 7.36 2.60
CA GLY A 89 11.28 6.72 1.28
C GLY A 89 12.02 7.51 0.19
N ALA A 90 12.19 6.91 -0.99
CA ALA A 90 12.78 7.59 -2.13
C ALA A 90 11.88 8.74 -2.62
N LEU A 91 10.57 8.52 -2.69
CA LEU A 91 9.59 9.55 -3.05
C LEU A 91 9.62 10.77 -2.13
N GLY A 92 9.83 10.61 -0.82
CA GLY A 92 9.95 11.74 0.09
C GLY A 92 11.18 12.58 -0.17
N ARG A 93 12.29 11.96 -0.57
CA ARG A 93 13.51 12.67 -0.95
C ARG A 93 13.36 13.43 -2.27
N PHE A 94 12.66 12.87 -3.25
CA PHE A 94 12.42 13.52 -4.54
C PHE A 94 11.35 14.62 -4.47
N THR A 95 10.36 14.49 -3.59
CA THR A 95 9.21 15.41 -3.50
C THR A 95 9.34 16.47 -2.41
N GLY A 96 10.50 16.54 -1.73
CA GLY A 96 10.74 17.49 -0.65
C GLY A 96 9.89 17.21 0.59
N GLY A 97 9.54 15.95 0.86
CA GLY A 97 8.76 15.52 2.02
C GLY A 97 7.24 15.57 1.85
N LYS A 98 6.73 15.88 0.65
CA LYS A 98 5.28 15.90 0.36
C LYS A 98 4.66 14.50 0.31
N PHE A 99 5.43 13.51 -0.12
CA PHE A 99 5.04 12.11 -0.06
C PHE A 99 6.01 11.38 0.85
N ALA A 100 5.56 10.89 1.99
CA ALA A 100 6.42 10.22 2.95
C ALA A 100 5.95 8.78 3.13
N GLY A 101 6.67 7.82 2.54
CA GLY A 101 6.40 6.40 2.73
C GLY A 101 6.24 5.61 1.43
N LEU A 102 5.51 4.50 1.55
CA LEU A 102 5.25 3.53 0.50
C LEU A 102 3.87 3.77 -0.13
N VAL A 103 3.75 3.34 -1.37
CA VAL A 103 2.49 3.23 -2.10
C VAL A 103 2.12 1.75 -2.15
N LEU A 104 0.91 1.45 -1.69
CA LEU A 104 0.28 0.15 -1.82
C LEU A 104 -0.76 0.26 -2.94
N ALA A 105 -0.46 -0.33 -4.09
CA ALA A 105 -1.42 -0.47 -5.18
C ALA A 105 -2.00 -1.88 -5.12
N THR A 106 -3.31 -1.97 -4.93
CA THR A 106 -4.04 -3.25 -4.92
C THR A 106 -5.18 -3.17 -5.93
N ARG A 107 -5.76 -4.31 -6.29
CA ARG A 107 -6.92 -4.32 -7.20
C ARG A 107 -8.17 -3.65 -6.64
N MET A 108 -8.23 -3.40 -5.33
CA MET A 108 -9.38 -2.79 -4.66
C MET A 108 -9.19 -1.30 -4.34
N SER A 109 -7.96 -0.85 -4.21
CA SER A 109 -7.64 0.55 -3.89
C SER A 109 -6.14 0.83 -4.05
N VAL A 110 -5.82 2.10 -4.28
CA VAL A 110 -4.46 2.63 -4.20
C VAL A 110 -4.33 3.48 -2.94
N ARG A 111 -3.35 3.15 -2.10
CA ARG A 111 -3.05 3.86 -0.85
C ARG A 111 -1.65 4.44 -0.90
N MET A 112 -1.53 5.71 -0.52
CA MET A 112 -0.25 6.44 -0.50
C MET A 112 0.15 6.77 0.94
N ASN A 113 1.43 7.10 1.13
CA ASN A 113 2.00 7.46 2.44
C ASN A 113 1.81 6.36 3.49
N MET A 114 1.93 5.09 3.07
CA MET A 114 1.87 3.94 3.96
C MET A 114 3.25 3.67 4.55
N HIS A 115 3.28 3.33 5.84
CA HIS A 115 4.50 2.96 6.54
C HIS A 115 4.40 1.52 7.03
N VAL A 116 5.48 0.75 6.88
CA VAL A 116 5.55 -0.63 7.39
C VAL A 116 5.54 -0.61 8.92
N THR A 117 4.52 -1.23 9.51
CA THR A 117 4.42 -1.46 10.96
C THR A 117 5.00 -2.81 11.35
N GLU A 118 4.77 -3.82 10.51
CA GLU A 118 5.26 -5.18 10.70
C GLU A 118 5.66 -5.78 9.36
N LEU A 119 6.77 -6.53 9.35
CA LEU A 119 7.19 -7.34 8.23
C LEU A 119 7.73 -8.66 8.78
N SER A 120 7.05 -9.76 8.49
CA SER A 120 7.45 -11.10 8.92
C SER A 120 7.52 -12.06 7.74
N PHE A 121 8.52 -12.93 7.77
CA PHE A 121 8.75 -13.95 6.75
C PHE A 121 8.78 -15.32 7.41
N THR A 122 7.99 -16.25 6.89
CA THR A 122 7.92 -17.61 7.37
C THR A 122 8.31 -18.57 6.25
N ALA A 123 9.36 -19.35 6.50
CA ALA A 123 9.76 -20.46 5.65
C ALA A 123 9.45 -21.77 6.39
N SER A 124 8.87 -22.74 5.69
CA SER A 124 8.51 -24.04 6.25
C SER A 124 9.05 -25.16 5.38
N SER A 125 9.52 -26.25 6.00
CA SER A 125 9.96 -27.46 5.30
C SER A 125 8.81 -28.20 4.61
N GLN A 126 7.55 -27.92 5.00
CA GLN A 126 6.37 -28.51 4.38
C GLN A 126 6.05 -27.90 3.00
N ARG A 127 6.50 -26.66 2.75
CA ARG A 127 6.31 -25.96 1.47
C ARG A 127 7.65 -25.48 0.92
N LEU A 128 8.37 -26.40 0.30
CA LEU A 128 9.61 -26.11 -0.40
C LEU A 128 9.35 -25.05 -1.48
N ASP A 129 10.30 -24.13 -1.64
CA ASP A 129 10.26 -23.03 -2.61
C ASP A 129 9.17 -21.98 -2.45
N THR A 130 8.56 -21.90 -1.27
CA THR A 130 7.68 -20.78 -0.91
C THR A 130 8.16 -20.08 0.35
N THR A 131 7.89 -18.78 0.43
CA THR A 131 8.06 -18.01 1.66
C THR A 131 6.80 -17.22 1.88
N GLU A 132 6.17 -17.45 3.02
CA GLU A 132 5.02 -16.67 3.43
C GLU A 132 5.50 -15.33 3.97
N VAL A 133 4.84 -14.26 3.55
CA VAL A 133 5.12 -12.91 4.00
C VAL A 133 3.85 -12.31 4.58
N THR A 134 3.97 -11.74 5.77
CA THR A 134 2.93 -10.91 6.37
C THR A 134 3.45 -9.49 6.52
N ILE A 135 2.66 -8.53 6.02
CA ILE A 135 3.00 -7.11 5.97
C ILE A 135 1.89 -6.34 6.66
N GLY A 136 2.25 -5.61 7.71
CA GLY A 136 1.42 -4.58 8.33
C GLY A 136 1.83 -3.20 7.83
N LEU A 137 0.84 -2.40 7.45
CA LEU A 137 1.01 -1.03 6.97
C LEU A 137 0.07 -0.11 7.74
N GLN A 138 0.53 1.10 8.02
CA GLN A 138 -0.28 2.16 8.59
C GLN A 138 -0.07 3.45 7.80
N HIS A 139 -1.14 4.16 7.51
CA HIS A 139 -1.05 5.47 6.89
C HIS A 139 -0.45 6.47 7.86
N VAL A 140 0.56 7.21 7.40
CA VAL A 140 1.20 8.27 8.16
C VAL A 140 1.00 9.57 7.40
N ALA A 141 0.33 10.52 8.04
CA ALA A 141 0.13 11.84 7.46
C ALA A 141 1.49 12.53 7.27
N PRO A 142 1.78 13.05 6.07
CA PRO A 142 2.91 13.93 5.82
C PRO A 142 2.98 15.11 6.81
N PRO A 143 4.18 15.59 7.17
CA PRO A 143 4.32 16.70 8.10
C PRO A 143 3.86 18.02 7.47
N GLY A 144 2.73 18.58 7.91
CA GLY A 144 2.35 19.98 7.62
C GLY A 144 0.84 20.28 7.59
N PRO A 145 0.41 21.54 7.79
CA PRO A 145 -1.00 21.93 7.82
C PRO A 145 -1.68 22.06 6.43
N VAL A 146 -0.91 22.11 5.35
CA VAL A 146 -1.42 22.20 3.95
C VAL A 146 -1.85 20.86 3.36
N ASP A 147 -1.51 19.76 4.03
CA ASP A 147 -1.67 18.42 3.48
C ASP A 147 -3.11 17.87 3.58
N LEU A 148 -3.90 18.40 4.51
CA LEU A 148 -5.34 18.12 4.62
C LEU A 148 -6.11 18.45 3.34
N LEU A 149 -5.69 19.49 2.61
CA LEU A 149 -6.31 19.85 1.33
C LEU A 149 -5.82 18.98 0.16
N VAL A 150 -4.56 18.54 0.19
CA VAL A 150 -3.97 17.71 -0.87
C VAL A 150 -4.47 16.27 -0.79
N GLY A 151 -4.60 15.71 0.42
CA GLY A 151 -5.17 14.38 0.63
C GLY A 151 -6.60 14.25 0.10
N ALA A 152 -7.44 15.27 0.32
CA ALA A 152 -8.80 15.31 -0.22
C ALA A 152 -8.82 15.38 -1.77
N GLY A 153 -7.89 16.14 -2.37
CA GLY A 153 -7.77 16.23 -3.82
C GLY A 153 -7.26 14.94 -4.48
N ALA A 154 -6.30 14.25 -3.84
CA ALA A 154 -5.72 13.01 -4.35
C ALA A 154 -6.71 11.84 -4.30
N LEU A 155 -7.52 11.73 -3.23
CA LEU A 155 -8.59 10.74 -3.11
C LEU A 155 -9.70 10.93 -4.16
N ALA A 156 -10.04 12.18 -4.48
CA ALA A 156 -11.01 12.50 -5.52
C ALA A 156 -10.48 12.16 -6.93
N ALA A 157 -9.18 12.38 -7.18
CA ALA A 157 -8.56 12.04 -8.45
C ALA A 157 -8.41 10.52 -8.65
N SER A 158 -8.05 9.77 -7.60
CA SER A 158 -7.87 8.32 -7.70
C SER A 158 -9.19 7.57 -7.91
N THR A 159 -10.27 8.02 -7.26
CA THR A 159 -11.61 7.47 -7.50
C THR A 159 -12.13 7.82 -8.90
N ALA A 160 -11.83 9.01 -9.43
CA ALA A 160 -12.21 9.37 -10.80
C ALA A 160 -11.52 8.49 -11.86
N THR A 161 -10.28 8.06 -11.61
CA THR A 161 -9.56 7.15 -12.51
C THR A 161 -10.01 5.69 -12.44
N GLU A 162 -10.78 5.28 -11.43
CA GLU A 162 -11.38 3.93 -11.38
C GLU A 162 -12.67 3.81 -12.23
N PHE A 163 -13.23 4.92 -12.72
CA PHE A 163 -14.46 4.96 -13.54
C PHE A 163 -14.23 5.26 -15.04
N LEU A 164 -12.97 5.28 -15.50
CA LEU A 164 -12.59 5.39 -16.92
C LEU A 164 -11.92 4.10 -17.40
#